data_AF-A0A836REG9-F1
#
_entry.id   AF-A0A836REG9-F1
#
_cell.length_a   1.000
_cell.length_b   1.000
_cell.length_c   1.000
_cell.angle_alpha   90.00
_cell.angle_beta   90.00
_cell.angle_gamma   90.00
#
_symmetry.space_group_name_H-M   'P 1'
#
loop_
_entity.id
_entity.type
_entity.pdbx_description
1 polymer ?
#
loop_
_entity_poly.entity_id
_entity_poly.type
_entity_poly.pdbx_seq_one_letter_code
_entity_poly.pdbx_strand_id
1 'polypeptide(L)'
;MEELTPQEIVTELDKYIVGQEDAKKAVAIALRNRFRREKLSPEMREEIYPKNIIMIGPTGVGKTEIARRLARLVKAPFLKVEITKFTEVGYVGRDVESIIRELLEVSIQMVKREKVNEVKEKAEELVEEEILNALIPYRRKRKPDVGFSYEDQIEEERFNSTRERFREKLKRGELEDKIIEIEIEERSKPMVELISVPGMDGMGINMQDFLGNLFPPKKKRQRVTIGEAREILFNAISDKLIDMDDVINEAIQRAENRGIVFIDEIDKIAVSSKGSGPDVSRTGVQRDILPIIEGSTVATKHGPIKTDHILFIAAGAFHIAKPSDLIPELQGRFPIRVELKHLEKDDLKRILKEPKNSL
;
A
#
# COMPACT_ATOMS: atom_id res chain seq x y z
N MET A 1 -7.79 7.41 -16.56
CA MET A 1 -8.87 6.71 -15.83
C MET A 1 -10.15 7.03 -16.55
N GLU A 2 -10.94 6.01 -16.92
CA GLU A 2 -12.28 6.26 -17.44
C GLU A 2 -13.07 7.05 -16.39
N GLU A 3 -13.66 8.17 -16.82
CA GLU A 3 -14.37 9.10 -15.93
C GLU A 3 -15.73 8.54 -15.53
N LEU A 4 -15.72 7.55 -14.64
CA LEU A 4 -16.95 6.92 -14.17
C LEU A 4 -17.93 7.98 -13.67
N THR A 5 -19.13 7.96 -14.24
CA THR A 5 -20.28 8.71 -13.76
C THR A 5 -20.72 8.13 -12.40
N PRO A 6 -21.46 8.91 -11.59
CA PRO A 6 -22.00 8.39 -10.33
C PRO A 6 -22.82 7.10 -10.51
N GLN A 7 -23.55 6.98 -11.63
CA GLN A 7 -24.36 5.80 -11.93
C GLN A 7 -23.50 4.58 -12.25
N GLU A 8 -22.42 4.75 -13.01
CA GLU A 8 -21.45 3.67 -13.26
C GLU A 8 -20.72 3.24 -11.99
N ILE A 9 -20.37 4.18 -11.09
CA ILE A 9 -19.78 3.85 -9.79
C ILE A 9 -20.75 3.00 -8.97
N VAL A 10 -22.02 3.39 -8.88
CA VAL A 10 -23.05 2.61 -8.18
C VAL A 10 -23.18 1.21 -8.79
N THR A 11 -23.23 1.13 -10.12
CA THR A 11 -23.34 -0.14 -10.85
C THR A 11 -22.15 -1.06 -10.59
N GLU A 12 -20.94 -0.50 -10.45
CA GLU A 12 -19.76 -1.27 -10.09
C GLU A 12 -19.78 -1.73 -8.61
N LEU A 13 -20.30 -0.89 -7.71
CA LEU A 13 -20.51 -1.27 -6.31
C LEU A 13 -21.59 -2.35 -6.16
N ASP A 14 -22.63 -2.35 -7.00
CA ASP A 14 -23.70 -3.36 -7.02
C ASP A 14 -23.19 -4.77 -7.26
N LYS A 15 -22.07 -4.92 -7.99
CA LYS A 15 -21.43 -6.22 -8.22
C LYS A 15 -20.86 -6.87 -6.97
N TYR A 16 -20.73 -6.12 -5.87
CA TYR A 16 -20.10 -6.60 -4.63
C TYR A 16 -20.93 -6.33 -3.38
N ILE A 17 -21.83 -5.33 -3.41
CA ILE A 17 -22.61 -4.91 -2.24
C ILE A 17 -24.09 -5.00 -2.59
N VAL A 18 -24.85 -5.75 -1.78
CA VAL A 18 -26.30 -5.87 -1.92
C VAL A 18 -26.99 -4.72 -1.18
N GLY A 19 -27.94 -4.06 -1.84
CA GLY A 19 -28.74 -2.97 -1.26
C GLY A 19 -27.90 -1.72 -0.93
N GLN A 20 -28.27 -0.99 0.12
CA GLN A 20 -27.54 0.21 0.59
C GLN A 20 -27.39 1.33 -0.47
N GLU A 21 -28.43 1.53 -1.27
CA GLU A 21 -28.44 2.48 -2.40
C GLU A 21 -28.02 3.91 -2.01
N ASP A 22 -28.50 4.40 -0.87
CA ASP A 22 -28.22 5.76 -0.42
C ASP A 22 -26.71 5.92 -0.11
N ALA A 23 -26.10 4.92 0.53
CA ALA A 23 -24.67 4.90 0.81
C ALA A 23 -23.83 4.81 -0.48
N LYS A 24 -24.23 3.96 -1.44
CA LYS A 24 -23.56 3.86 -2.75
C LYS A 24 -23.62 5.18 -3.51
N LYS A 25 -24.79 5.84 -3.55
CA LYS A 25 -24.96 7.16 -4.17
C LYS A 25 -24.10 8.23 -3.50
N ALA A 26 -24.08 8.27 -2.16
CA ALA A 26 -23.29 9.22 -1.40
C ALA A 26 -21.79 9.11 -1.72
N VAL A 27 -21.24 7.89 -1.70
CA VAL A 27 -19.82 7.68 -2.04
C VAL A 27 -19.52 7.95 -3.51
N ALA A 28 -20.44 7.63 -4.42
CA ALA A 28 -20.30 7.90 -5.84
C ALA A 28 -20.25 9.40 -6.15
N ILE A 29 -21.07 10.21 -5.47
CA ILE A 29 -21.05 11.68 -5.58
C ILE A 29 -19.75 12.24 -5.02
N ALA A 30 -19.32 11.79 -3.83
CA ALA A 30 -18.06 12.24 -3.23
C ALA A 30 -16.87 11.96 -4.16
N LEU A 31 -16.84 10.77 -4.76
CA LEU A 31 -15.79 10.40 -5.71
C LEU A 31 -15.87 11.19 -7.01
N ARG A 32 -17.08 11.43 -7.55
CA ARG A 32 -17.25 12.25 -8.75
C ARG A 32 -16.78 13.69 -8.53
N ASN A 33 -17.01 14.25 -7.34
CA ASN A 33 -16.53 15.58 -6.99
C ASN A 33 -15.00 15.63 -6.99
N ARG A 34 -14.32 14.55 -6.60
CA ARG A 34 -12.86 14.44 -6.70
C ARG A 34 -12.37 14.52 -8.15
N PHE A 35 -13.00 13.79 -9.07
CA PHE A 35 -12.67 13.87 -10.50
C PHE A 35 -12.96 15.25 -11.08
N ARG A 36 -14.06 15.89 -10.66
CA ARG A 36 -14.35 17.27 -11.05
C ARG A 36 -13.26 18.22 -10.57
N ARG A 37 -12.77 18.06 -9.34
CA ARG A 37 -11.67 18.85 -8.77
C ARG A 37 -10.38 18.75 -9.58
N GLU A 38 -10.03 17.56 -10.07
CA GLU A 38 -8.87 17.34 -10.94
C GLU A 38 -8.94 18.11 -12.27
N LYS A 39 -10.15 18.51 -12.73
CA LYS A 39 -10.34 19.28 -13.96
C LYS A 39 -10.29 20.80 -13.78
N LEU A 40 -10.26 21.27 -12.54
CA LEU A 40 -10.24 22.69 -12.24
C LEU A 40 -8.83 23.27 -12.39
N SER A 41 -8.76 24.60 -12.50
CA SER A 41 -7.49 25.34 -12.44
C SER A 41 -6.76 25.05 -11.12
N PRO A 42 -5.42 25.15 -11.07
CA PRO A 42 -4.65 24.92 -9.85
C PRO A 42 -5.17 25.74 -8.66
N GLU A 43 -5.46 27.02 -8.86
CA GLU A 43 -5.99 27.92 -7.82
C GLU A 43 -7.32 27.42 -7.25
N MET A 44 -8.29 27.05 -8.11
CA MET A 44 -9.58 26.53 -7.63
C MET A 44 -9.48 25.12 -7.03
N ARG A 45 -8.49 24.33 -7.46
CA ARG A 45 -8.29 22.96 -6.99
C ARG A 45 -7.91 22.94 -5.50
N GLU A 46 -7.04 23.86 -5.08
CA GLU A 46 -6.57 23.97 -3.69
C GLU A 46 -7.70 24.39 -2.73
N GLU A 47 -8.59 25.28 -3.18
CA GLU A 47 -9.73 25.77 -2.38
C GLU A 47 -10.85 24.73 -2.16
N ILE A 48 -10.87 23.64 -2.94
CA ILE A 48 -11.93 22.63 -2.87
C ILE A 48 -11.51 21.44 -2.01
N TYR A 49 -12.00 21.47 -0.77
CA TYR A 49 -11.85 20.38 0.18
C TYR A 49 -12.73 19.15 -0.15
N PRO A 50 -12.25 17.93 0.17
CA PRO A 50 -13.03 16.71 0.10
C PRO A 50 -14.34 16.81 0.89
N LYS A 51 -15.40 16.20 0.36
CA LYS A 51 -16.67 16.05 1.07
C LYS A 51 -16.62 14.75 1.86
N ASN A 52 -16.05 14.80 3.07
CA ASN A 52 -15.94 13.64 3.94
C ASN A 52 -17.31 13.10 4.34
N ILE A 53 -17.35 11.81 4.66
CA ILE A 53 -18.59 11.03 4.82
C ILE A 53 -18.66 10.41 6.21
N ILE A 54 -19.81 10.50 6.88
CA ILE A 54 -20.15 9.65 8.03
C ILE A 54 -21.19 8.62 7.60
N MET A 55 -20.84 7.34 7.74
CA MET A 55 -21.71 6.18 7.56
C MET A 55 -22.29 5.75 8.90
N ILE A 56 -23.61 5.77 9.02
CA ILE A 56 -24.36 5.43 10.22
C ILE A 56 -25.07 4.11 9.97
N GLY A 57 -24.93 3.13 10.85
CA GLY A 57 -25.71 1.90 10.74
C GLY A 57 -25.13 0.76 11.56
N PRO A 58 -25.86 -0.34 11.75
CA PRO A 58 -25.41 -1.46 12.57
C PRO A 58 -24.18 -2.17 11.96
N THR A 59 -23.53 -3.05 12.72
CA THR A 59 -22.42 -3.86 12.22
C THR A 59 -22.90 -4.83 11.13
N GLY A 60 -22.00 -5.21 10.21
CA GLY A 60 -22.29 -6.21 9.18
C GLY A 60 -23.10 -5.75 7.96
N VAL A 61 -23.59 -4.51 7.90
CA VAL A 61 -24.41 -4.01 6.76
C VAL A 61 -23.59 -3.54 5.54
N GLY A 62 -22.27 -3.65 5.58
CA GLY A 62 -21.39 -3.35 4.43
C GLY A 62 -20.69 -1.98 4.45
N LYS A 63 -20.69 -1.23 5.57
CA LYS A 63 -19.99 0.07 5.70
C LYS A 63 -18.54 0.04 5.19
N THR A 64 -17.73 -0.87 5.75
CA THR A 64 -16.32 -1.01 5.38
C THR A 64 -16.16 -1.56 3.95
N GLU A 65 -17.07 -2.41 3.50
CA GLU A 65 -17.00 -3.01 2.16
C GLU A 65 -17.26 -1.98 1.06
N ILE A 66 -18.22 -1.06 1.26
CA ILE A 66 -18.46 0.07 0.35
C ILE A 66 -17.18 0.91 0.20
N ALA A 67 -16.57 1.33 1.32
CA ALA A 67 -15.35 2.14 1.29
C ALA A 67 -14.16 1.40 0.64
N ARG A 68 -13.98 0.12 0.96
CA ARG A 68 -12.92 -0.72 0.39
C ARG A 68 -13.10 -0.92 -1.12
N ARG A 69 -14.32 -1.16 -1.60
CA ARG A 69 -14.63 -1.33 -3.02
C ARG A 69 -14.47 -0.03 -3.79
N LEU A 70 -14.91 1.08 -3.20
CA LEU A 70 -14.68 2.41 -3.75
C LEU A 70 -13.19 2.66 -3.99
N ALA A 71 -12.34 2.39 -2.99
CA ALA A 71 -10.90 2.61 -3.13
C ALA A 71 -10.27 1.73 -4.21
N ARG A 72 -10.67 0.46 -4.30
CA ARG A 72 -10.20 -0.45 -5.37
C ARG A 72 -10.62 0.03 -6.75
N LEU A 73 -11.85 0.50 -6.89
CA LEU A 73 -12.40 0.98 -8.16
C LEU A 73 -11.57 2.14 -8.74
N VAL A 74 -11.13 3.07 -7.88
CA VAL A 74 -10.35 4.22 -8.33
C VAL A 74 -8.86 4.08 -8.11
N LYS A 75 -8.39 2.87 -7.79
CA LYS A 75 -6.98 2.58 -7.49
C LYS A 75 -6.41 3.63 -6.52
N ALA A 76 -7.08 3.78 -5.38
CA ALA A 76 -6.69 4.70 -4.32
C ALA A 76 -6.03 3.94 -3.16
N PRO A 77 -4.96 4.50 -2.54
CA PRO A 77 -4.46 4.02 -1.25
C PRO A 77 -5.58 4.05 -0.21
N PHE A 78 -5.78 2.94 0.49
CA PHE A 78 -6.87 2.76 1.46
C PHE A 78 -6.34 2.24 2.78
N LEU A 79 -6.62 2.97 3.86
CA LEU A 79 -6.30 2.56 5.22
C LEU A 79 -7.57 2.46 6.06
N LYS A 80 -7.76 1.32 6.73
CA LYS A 80 -8.80 1.14 7.76
C LYS A 80 -8.15 1.30 9.14
N VAL A 81 -8.65 2.21 9.95
CA VAL A 81 -8.24 2.40 11.34
C VAL A 81 -9.45 2.32 12.26
N GLU A 82 -9.25 1.85 13.48
CA GLU A 82 -10.27 1.87 14.55
C GLU A 82 -9.92 3.01 15.49
N ILE A 83 -10.84 3.94 15.70
CA ILE A 83 -10.54 5.18 16.43
C ILE A 83 -10.28 4.94 17.92
N THR A 84 -10.80 3.85 18.47
CA THR A 84 -10.65 3.46 19.87
C THR A 84 -9.18 3.18 20.23
N LYS A 85 -8.34 2.86 19.25
CA LYS A 85 -6.89 2.69 19.40
C LYS A 85 -6.16 3.95 19.91
N PHE A 86 -6.81 5.12 19.86
CA PHE A 86 -6.25 6.39 20.32
C PHE A 86 -6.81 6.85 21.68
N THR A 87 -7.76 6.11 22.29
CA THR A 87 -8.54 6.56 23.47
C THR A 87 -8.04 6.05 24.84
N GLU A 88 -6.93 5.31 24.91
CA GLU A 88 -6.51 4.64 26.15
C GLU A 88 -5.17 5.14 26.70
N VAL A 89 -5.08 5.23 28.03
CA VAL A 89 -3.92 5.59 28.89
C VAL A 89 -2.71 4.63 28.72
N GLY A 90 -2.80 3.66 27.82
CA GLY A 90 -1.85 2.56 27.63
C GLY A 90 -0.96 2.65 26.40
N TYR A 91 -0.83 3.80 25.72
CA TYR A 91 0.13 3.94 24.63
C TYR A 91 0.83 5.30 24.65
N VAL A 92 1.95 5.35 25.38
CA VAL A 92 3.02 6.33 25.12
C VAL A 92 3.50 6.08 23.67
N GLY A 93 3.02 6.86 22.69
CA GLY A 93 3.66 6.93 21.36
C GLY A 93 2.84 6.58 20.12
N ARG A 94 1.50 6.43 20.17
CA ARG A 94 0.69 6.43 18.92
C ARG A 94 -0.03 7.76 18.74
N ASP A 95 0.70 8.65 18.10
CA ASP A 95 0.24 9.90 17.52
C ASP A 95 -0.80 9.63 16.41
N VAL A 96 -1.87 10.45 16.34
CA VAL A 96 -2.93 10.35 15.32
C VAL A 96 -2.36 10.54 13.91
N GLU A 97 -1.22 11.24 13.77
CA GLU A 97 -0.48 11.32 12.51
C GLU A 97 0.02 9.96 12.00
N SER A 98 0.12 8.94 12.86
CA SER A 98 0.48 7.58 12.43
C SER A 98 -0.49 7.02 11.38
N ILE A 99 -1.76 7.45 11.38
CA ILE A 99 -2.75 7.12 10.34
C ILE A 99 -2.22 7.53 8.97
N ILE A 100 -1.63 8.72 8.86
CA ILE A 100 -1.15 9.25 7.60
C ILE A 100 0.16 8.57 7.18
N ARG A 101 1.04 8.26 8.15
CA ARG A 101 2.27 7.48 7.90
C ARG A 101 1.93 6.08 7.38
N GLU A 102 0.96 5.39 7.99
CA GLU A 102 0.49 4.07 7.54
C GLU A 102 -0.17 4.13 6.15
N LEU A 103 -0.94 5.19 5.85
CA LEU A 103 -1.52 5.40 4.52
C LEU A 103 -0.44 5.56 3.44
N LEU A 104 0.64 6.28 3.74
CA LEU A 104 1.77 6.44 2.83
C LEU A 104 2.47 5.11 2.55
N GLU A 105 2.67 4.27 3.57
CA GLU A 105 3.22 2.91 3.39
C GLU A 105 2.36 2.06 2.45
N VAL A 106 1.03 2.12 2.62
CA VAL A 106 0.09 1.44 1.71
C VAL A 106 0.23 1.99 0.28
N SER A 107 0.40 3.30 0.12
CA SER A 107 0.61 3.94 -1.19
C SER A 107 1.92 3.48 -1.84
N ILE A 108 3.02 3.42 -1.09
CA ILE A 108 4.34 2.96 -1.58
C ILE A 108 4.25 1.51 -2.04
N GLN A 109 3.64 0.63 -1.24
CA GLN A 109 3.46 -0.77 -1.63
C GLN A 109 2.60 -0.90 -2.90
N MET A 110 1.58 -0.07 -3.04
CA MET A 110 0.72 -0.06 -4.20
C MET A 110 1.48 0.38 -5.47
N VAL A 111 2.21 1.50 -5.42
CA VAL A 111 3.03 1.99 -6.54
C VAL A 111 4.13 0.99 -6.88
N LYS A 112 4.83 0.45 -5.88
CA LYS A 112 5.88 -0.56 -6.10
C LYS A 112 5.35 -1.77 -6.84
N ARG A 113 4.17 -2.29 -6.49
CA ARG A 113 3.55 -3.42 -7.20
C ARG A 113 3.23 -3.09 -8.66
N GLU A 114 2.80 -1.87 -8.94
CA GLU A 114 2.56 -1.42 -10.31
C GLU A 114 3.87 -1.33 -11.10
N LYS A 115 4.91 -0.74 -10.52
CA LYS A 115 6.26 -0.68 -11.13
C LYS A 115 6.87 -2.06 -11.39
N VAL A 116 6.70 -3.01 -10.46
CA VAL A 116 7.12 -4.42 -10.67
C VAL A 116 6.43 -5.01 -11.90
N ASN A 117 5.13 -4.75 -12.07
CA ASN A 117 4.40 -5.23 -13.25
C ASN A 117 4.86 -4.54 -14.55
N GLU A 118 5.22 -3.25 -14.50
CA GLU A 118 5.77 -2.51 -15.65
C GLU A 118 7.12 -3.09 -16.12
N VAL A 119 7.98 -3.52 -15.18
CA VAL A 119 9.31 -4.08 -15.50
C VAL A 119 9.32 -5.60 -15.66
N LYS A 120 8.16 -6.26 -15.53
CA LYS A 120 8.06 -7.73 -15.43
C LYS A 120 8.74 -8.46 -16.60
N GLU A 121 8.43 -8.08 -17.83
CA GLU A 121 8.98 -8.74 -19.03
C GLU A 121 10.52 -8.61 -19.08
N LYS A 122 11.03 -7.39 -18.88
CA LYS A 122 12.48 -7.13 -18.82
C LYS A 122 13.16 -7.86 -17.66
N ALA A 123 12.50 -7.94 -16.50
CA ALA A 123 13.01 -8.68 -15.36
C ALA A 123 13.09 -10.17 -15.66
N GLU A 124 12.06 -10.76 -16.27
CA GLU A 124 12.05 -12.17 -16.69
C GLU A 124 13.18 -12.49 -17.68
N GLU A 125 13.43 -11.63 -18.67
CA GLU A 125 14.56 -11.79 -19.59
C GLU A 125 15.92 -11.80 -18.89
N LEU A 126 16.14 -10.87 -17.94
CA LEU A 126 17.38 -10.81 -17.18
C LEU A 126 17.53 -12.01 -16.22
N VAL A 127 16.43 -12.49 -15.63
CA VAL A 127 16.43 -13.71 -14.83
C VAL A 127 16.86 -14.92 -15.67
N GLU A 128 16.31 -15.06 -16.89
CA GLU A 128 16.71 -16.13 -17.82
C GLU A 128 18.21 -16.06 -18.13
N GLU A 129 18.75 -14.87 -18.40
CA GLU A 129 20.18 -14.70 -18.67
C GLU A 129 21.07 -15.04 -17.46
N GLU A 130 20.66 -14.68 -16.23
CA GLU A 130 21.38 -15.04 -15.00
C GLU A 130 21.37 -16.56 -14.75
N ILE A 131 20.23 -17.23 -14.97
CA ILE A 131 20.12 -18.69 -14.86
C ILE A 131 21.02 -19.36 -15.93
N LEU A 132 21.02 -18.86 -17.16
CA LEU A 132 21.90 -19.35 -18.23
C LEU A 132 23.38 -19.16 -17.88
N ASN A 133 23.75 -18.04 -17.26
CA ASN A 133 25.11 -17.77 -16.79
C ASN A 133 25.55 -18.77 -15.70
N ALA A 134 24.65 -19.12 -14.79
CA ALA A 134 24.90 -20.12 -13.77
C ALA A 134 25.02 -21.55 -14.34
N LEU A 135 24.19 -21.89 -15.34
CA LEU A 135 24.19 -23.21 -15.99
C LEU A 135 25.38 -23.43 -16.93
N ILE A 136 25.70 -22.42 -17.74
CA ILE A 136 26.73 -22.48 -18.78
C ILE A 136 27.65 -21.27 -18.61
N PRO A 137 28.51 -21.27 -17.59
CA PRO A 137 29.45 -20.17 -17.38
C PRO A 137 30.46 -20.11 -18.53
N TYR A 138 30.59 -18.94 -19.16
CA TYR A 138 31.61 -18.72 -20.19
C TYR A 138 32.99 -18.72 -19.55
N ARG A 139 33.76 -19.79 -19.75
CA ARG A 139 35.15 -19.88 -19.29
C ARG A 139 36.06 -19.07 -20.20
N ARG A 140 36.09 -17.76 -20.02
CA ARG A 140 37.03 -16.89 -20.74
C ARG A 140 38.46 -17.12 -20.23
N LYS A 141 39.24 -17.96 -20.90
CA LYS A 141 40.71 -17.99 -20.71
C LYS A 141 41.33 -16.80 -21.44
N ARG A 142 41.12 -15.57 -20.96
CA ARG A 142 41.83 -14.40 -21.50
C ARG A 142 43.26 -14.38 -20.97
N LYS A 143 44.24 -14.64 -21.82
CA LYS A 143 45.56 -14.01 -21.67
C LYS A 143 45.49 -12.66 -22.41
N PRO A 144 45.79 -11.52 -21.77
CA PRO A 144 45.61 -10.18 -22.37
C PRO A 144 46.43 -9.92 -23.64
N ASP A 145 47.42 -10.76 -23.94
CA ASP A 145 48.53 -10.43 -24.85
C ASP A 145 48.61 -11.33 -26.11
N VAL A 146 47.59 -12.15 -26.38
CA VAL A 146 47.55 -13.04 -27.56
C VAL A 146 46.31 -12.71 -28.37
N GLY A 147 46.49 -12.36 -29.65
CA GLY A 147 45.39 -12.07 -30.57
C GLY A 147 44.44 -13.26 -30.71
N PHE A 148 43.18 -12.99 -31.07
CA PHE A 148 42.14 -14.00 -31.28
C PHE A 148 42.62 -15.07 -32.27
N SER A 149 42.72 -16.32 -31.82
CA SER A 149 43.02 -17.45 -32.69
C SER A 149 41.75 -17.96 -33.40
N TYR A 150 41.90 -18.68 -34.51
CA TYR A 150 40.78 -19.37 -35.16
C TYR A 150 40.13 -20.42 -34.24
N GLU A 151 40.88 -21.01 -33.31
CA GLU A 151 40.35 -21.95 -32.32
C GLU A 151 39.44 -21.25 -31.30
N ASP A 152 39.76 -20.02 -30.91
CA ASP A 152 38.90 -19.21 -30.02
C ASP A 152 37.55 -18.89 -30.66
N GLN A 153 37.52 -18.65 -31.98
CA GLN A 153 36.28 -18.39 -32.73
C GLN A 153 35.37 -19.62 -32.76
N ILE A 154 35.93 -20.82 -32.97
CA ILE A 154 35.18 -22.07 -33.01
C ILE A 154 34.62 -22.43 -31.63
N GLU A 155 35.39 -22.19 -30.55
CA GLU A 155 34.88 -22.38 -29.18
C GLU A 155 33.73 -21.41 -28.85
N GLU A 156 33.83 -20.16 -29.29
CA GLU A 156 32.78 -19.16 -29.07
C GLU A 156 31.48 -19.51 -29.83
N GLU A 157 31.57 -19.98 -31.07
CA GLU A 157 30.40 -20.47 -31.83
C GLU A 157 29.74 -21.71 -31.18
N ARG A 158 30.54 -22.67 -30.70
CA ARG A 158 30.02 -23.85 -29.97
C ARG A 158 29.37 -23.46 -28.65
N PHE A 159 29.93 -22.49 -27.95
CA PHE A 159 29.35 -21.98 -26.72
C PHE A 159 27.99 -21.31 -26.98
N ASN A 160 27.92 -20.42 -27.97
CA ASN A 160 26.69 -19.72 -28.35
C ASN A 160 25.58 -20.68 -28.77
N SER A 161 25.90 -21.66 -29.62
CA SER A 161 24.92 -22.68 -30.04
C SER A 161 24.42 -23.56 -28.89
N THR A 162 25.30 -23.89 -27.93
CA THR A 162 24.90 -24.62 -26.71
C THR A 162 24.00 -23.77 -25.83
N ARG A 163 24.33 -22.48 -25.67
CA ARG A 163 23.56 -21.53 -24.87
C ARG A 163 22.15 -21.33 -25.42
N GLU A 164 21.99 -21.20 -26.74
CA GLU A 164 20.66 -21.10 -27.39
C GLU A 164 19.80 -22.34 -27.11
N ARG A 165 20.36 -23.55 -27.24
CA ARG A 165 19.62 -24.80 -26.95
C ARG A 165 19.13 -24.86 -25.51
N PHE A 166 19.93 -24.40 -24.55
CA PHE A 166 19.53 -24.36 -23.15
C PHE A 166 18.51 -23.26 -22.87
N ARG A 167 18.57 -22.12 -23.57
CA ARG A 167 17.56 -21.06 -23.50
C ARG A 167 16.19 -21.60 -23.92
N GLU A 168 16.10 -22.34 -25.02
CA GLU A 168 14.84 -22.98 -25.43
C GLU A 168 14.32 -23.97 -24.38
N LYS A 169 15.20 -24.77 -23.77
CA LYS A 169 14.82 -25.71 -22.70
C LYS A 169 14.32 -25.01 -21.43
N LEU A 170 14.92 -23.87 -21.06
CA LEU A 170 14.46 -23.04 -19.94
C LEU A 170 13.08 -22.44 -20.23
N LYS A 171 12.86 -21.94 -21.45
CA LYS A 171 11.55 -21.40 -21.87
C LYS A 171 10.45 -22.46 -21.84
N ARG A 172 10.79 -23.72 -22.10
CA ARG A 172 9.86 -24.87 -22.01
C ARG A 172 9.69 -25.42 -20.58
N GLY A 173 10.39 -24.89 -19.59
CA GLY A 173 10.31 -25.37 -18.20
C GLY A 173 10.89 -26.78 -17.99
N GLU A 174 11.75 -27.26 -18.88
CA GLU A 174 12.31 -28.63 -18.81
C GLU A 174 13.42 -28.79 -17.76
N LEU A 175 13.87 -27.68 -17.16
CA LEU A 175 15.06 -27.64 -16.30
C LEU A 175 14.75 -27.21 -14.87
N GLU A 176 13.48 -27.00 -14.50
CA GLU A 176 13.09 -26.41 -13.21
C GLU A 176 13.67 -27.14 -11.99
N ASP A 177 13.75 -28.48 -12.04
CA ASP A 177 14.28 -29.31 -10.95
C ASP A 177 15.82 -29.33 -10.85
N LYS A 178 16.53 -28.75 -11.82
CA LYS A 178 18.00 -28.74 -11.78
C LYS A 178 18.49 -27.81 -10.70
N ILE A 179 19.53 -28.23 -10.00
CA ILE A 179 20.17 -27.43 -8.96
C ILE A 179 21.23 -26.54 -9.61
N ILE A 180 21.14 -25.25 -9.35
CA ILE A 180 22.14 -24.25 -9.73
C ILE A 180 22.65 -23.50 -8.50
N GLU A 181 23.82 -22.90 -8.63
CA GLU A 181 24.40 -22.03 -7.61
C GLU A 181 24.24 -20.58 -8.07
N ILE A 182 23.51 -19.77 -7.30
CA ILE A 182 23.28 -18.35 -7.58
C ILE A 182 23.93 -17.48 -6.50
N GLU A 183 24.38 -16.30 -6.90
CA GLU A 183 24.89 -15.27 -5.99
C GLU A 183 23.79 -14.25 -5.68
N ILE A 184 23.43 -14.11 -4.41
CA ILE A 184 22.42 -13.16 -3.95
C ILE A 184 23.08 -12.16 -3.02
N GLU A 185 22.70 -10.90 -3.12
CA GLU A 185 23.09 -9.87 -2.16
C GLU A 185 22.33 -10.08 -0.85
N GLU A 186 23.05 -10.42 0.22
CA GLU A 186 22.49 -10.53 1.55
C GLU A 186 22.32 -9.11 2.10
N ARG A 187 21.06 -8.65 2.24
CA ARG A 187 20.75 -7.50 3.09
C ARG A 187 21.02 -7.93 4.53
N SER A 188 22.23 -7.69 5.01
CA SER A 188 22.59 -7.96 6.40
C SER A 188 21.66 -7.15 7.30
N LYS A 189 20.69 -7.80 7.94
CA LYS A 189 20.13 -7.26 9.19
C LYS A 189 21.30 -7.27 10.17
N PRO A 190 21.81 -6.12 10.65
CA PRO A 190 22.91 -6.16 11.58
C PRO A 190 22.38 -6.79 12.87
N MET A 191 22.74 -8.06 13.12
CA MET A 191 22.65 -8.62 14.46
C MET A 191 23.76 -7.98 15.27
N VAL A 192 23.44 -6.87 15.94
CA VAL A 192 24.21 -6.44 17.10
C VAL A 192 23.51 -7.10 18.28
N GLU A 193 24.09 -8.19 18.78
CA GLU A 193 23.79 -8.66 20.13
C GLU A 193 24.00 -7.47 21.08
N LEU A 194 22.92 -7.19 21.80
CA LEU A 194 22.72 -6.15 22.77
C LEU A 194 23.86 -6.12 23.81
N ILE A 195 24.88 -5.29 23.60
CA ILE A 195 25.64 -4.71 24.71
C ILE A 195 24.84 -3.48 25.15
N SER A 196 23.83 -3.72 25.98
CA SER A 196 23.10 -2.66 26.67
C SER A 196 24.03 -2.02 27.70
N VAL A 197 24.62 -0.88 27.36
CA VAL A 197 25.22 0.02 28.35
C VAL A 197 24.07 0.76 29.04
N PRO A 198 23.90 0.63 30.36
CA PRO A 198 22.81 1.30 31.07
C PRO A 198 22.97 2.82 30.94
N GLY A 199 21.94 3.51 30.41
CA GLY A 199 21.90 4.98 30.30
C GLY A 199 21.92 5.56 28.87
N MET A 200 21.88 4.75 27.82
CA MET A 200 21.84 5.20 26.41
C MET A 200 20.64 4.64 25.60
N ASP A 201 19.49 4.48 26.25
CA ASP A 201 18.26 4.06 25.56
C ASP A 201 17.70 5.22 24.73
N GLY A 202 17.94 5.18 23.41
CA GLY A 202 17.30 6.09 22.44
C GLY A 202 18.12 6.44 21.21
N MET A 203 19.44 6.22 21.22
CA MET A 203 20.34 6.65 20.11
C MET A 203 20.86 5.50 19.22
N GLY A 204 20.55 4.25 19.57
CA GLY A 204 21.09 3.07 18.87
C GLY A 204 20.44 2.74 17.53
N ILE A 205 19.16 3.09 17.33
CA ILE A 205 18.38 2.64 16.16
C ILE A 205 18.77 3.42 14.89
N ASN A 206 19.01 4.73 14.99
CA ASN A 206 19.31 5.56 13.82
C ASN A 206 20.77 5.48 13.35
N MET A 207 21.72 5.10 14.22
CA MET A 207 23.12 4.87 13.83
C MET A 207 23.30 3.55 13.06
N GLN A 208 22.42 2.58 13.26
CA GLN A 208 22.49 1.25 12.66
C GLN A 208 22.17 1.27 11.16
N ASP A 209 21.16 2.04 10.75
CA ASP A 209 20.82 2.23 9.34
C ASP A 209 21.91 3.02 8.57
N PHE A 210 22.58 3.96 9.25
CA PHE A 210 23.67 4.74 8.65
C PHE A 210 24.96 3.91 8.47
N LEU A 211 25.30 3.06 9.44
CA LEU A 211 26.46 2.15 9.35
C LEU A 211 26.25 0.97 8.39
N GLY A 212 25.00 0.50 8.23
CA GLY A 212 24.65 -0.56 7.28
C GLY A 212 24.87 -0.17 5.82
N ASN A 213 24.72 1.11 5.48
CA ASN A 213 24.91 1.64 4.12
C ASN A 213 26.38 1.90 3.74
N LEU A 214 27.33 1.81 4.68
CA LEU A 214 28.76 2.06 4.43
C LEU A 214 29.54 0.81 4.00
N PHE A 215 29.01 -0.39 4.24
CA PHE A 215 29.65 -1.65 3.83
C PHE A 215 28.99 -2.21 2.55
N PRO A 216 29.78 -2.70 1.57
CA PRO A 216 29.21 -3.36 0.40
C PRO A 216 28.34 -4.54 0.83
N PRO A 217 27.18 -4.77 0.21
CA PRO A 217 26.33 -5.91 0.54
C PRO A 217 27.13 -7.21 0.35
N LYS A 218 27.14 -8.06 1.36
CA LYS A 218 27.82 -9.36 1.28
C LYS A 218 27.08 -10.22 0.26
N LYS A 219 27.80 -10.76 -0.71
CA LYS A 219 27.25 -11.74 -1.64
C LYS A 219 27.30 -13.12 -1.00
N LYS A 220 26.16 -13.81 -0.98
CA LYS A 220 26.04 -15.18 -0.50
C LYS A 220 25.73 -16.09 -1.66
N ARG A 221 26.48 -17.19 -1.74
CA ARG A 221 26.23 -18.27 -2.69
C ARG A 221 25.27 -19.27 -2.09
N GLN A 222 24.20 -19.56 -2.80
CA GLN A 222 23.22 -20.55 -2.38
C GLN A 222 22.92 -21.51 -3.54
N ARG A 223 22.78 -22.78 -3.20
CA ARG A 223 22.32 -23.82 -4.13
C ARG A 223 20.81 -23.97 -4.00
N VAL A 224 20.12 -23.81 -5.12
CA VAL A 224 18.66 -23.85 -5.21
C VAL A 224 18.26 -24.51 -6.53
N THR A 225 17.02 -24.95 -6.62
CA THR A 225 16.44 -25.37 -7.91
C THR A 225 16.29 -24.18 -8.86
N ILE A 226 16.16 -24.42 -10.17
CA ILE A 226 15.92 -23.35 -11.14
C ILE A 226 14.58 -22.66 -10.88
N GLY A 227 13.56 -23.40 -10.46
CA GLY A 227 12.26 -22.83 -10.08
C GLY A 227 12.38 -21.83 -8.93
N GLU A 228 13.07 -22.20 -7.86
CA GLU A 228 13.35 -21.30 -6.73
C GLU A 228 14.25 -20.13 -7.15
N ALA A 229 15.27 -20.39 -7.96
CA ALA A 229 16.16 -19.35 -8.46
C ALA A 229 15.40 -18.28 -9.25
N ARG A 230 14.41 -18.69 -10.05
CA ARG A 230 13.58 -17.78 -10.85
C ARG A 230 12.85 -16.78 -9.95
N GLU A 231 12.21 -17.24 -8.87
CA GLU A 231 11.51 -16.35 -7.93
C GLU A 231 12.48 -15.42 -7.19
N ILE A 232 13.61 -15.95 -6.71
CA ILE A 232 14.60 -15.17 -5.97
C ILE A 232 15.23 -14.09 -6.84
N LEU A 233 15.70 -14.47 -8.04
CA LEU A 233 16.33 -13.57 -9.00
C LEU A 233 15.32 -12.56 -9.52
N PHE A 234 14.07 -12.95 -9.77
CA PHE A 234 13.04 -12.02 -10.23
C PHE A 234 12.83 -10.89 -9.23
N ASN A 235 12.72 -11.21 -7.93
CA ASN A 235 12.58 -10.20 -6.89
C ASN A 235 13.82 -9.30 -6.80
N ALA A 236 15.03 -9.88 -6.85
CA ALA A 236 16.28 -9.13 -6.75
C ALA A 236 16.51 -8.21 -7.96
N ILE A 237 16.21 -8.68 -9.17
CA ILE A 237 16.35 -7.91 -10.41
C ILE A 237 15.27 -6.84 -10.51
N SER A 238 14.02 -7.17 -10.16
CA SER A 238 12.93 -6.18 -10.13
C SER A 238 13.26 -5.04 -9.16
N ASP A 239 13.77 -5.34 -7.97
CA ASP A 239 14.22 -4.32 -7.01
C ASP A 239 15.35 -3.43 -7.56
N LYS A 240 16.19 -3.94 -8.47
CA LYS A 240 17.27 -3.17 -9.12
C LYS A 240 16.78 -2.35 -10.33
N LEU A 241 15.73 -2.80 -11.01
CA LEU A 241 15.17 -2.11 -12.17
C LEU A 241 14.25 -0.93 -11.79
N ILE A 242 13.77 -0.92 -10.56
CA ILE A 242 12.83 0.09 -10.06
C ILE A 242 13.59 1.18 -9.33
N ASP A 243 13.38 2.43 -9.74
CA ASP A 243 13.82 3.60 -8.98
C ASP A 243 12.87 3.81 -7.79
N MET A 244 13.41 3.63 -6.58
CA MET A 244 12.64 3.79 -5.34
C MET A 244 12.31 5.25 -5.03
N ASP A 245 13.10 6.22 -5.50
CA ASP A 245 12.83 7.64 -5.28
C ASP A 245 11.61 8.07 -6.12
N ASP A 246 11.54 7.60 -7.37
CA ASP A 246 10.35 7.79 -8.22
C ASP A 246 9.11 7.13 -7.61
N VAL A 247 9.24 5.90 -7.08
CA VAL A 247 8.15 5.20 -6.38
C VAL A 247 7.65 6.02 -5.19
N ILE A 248 8.56 6.54 -4.37
CA ILE A 248 8.21 7.33 -3.18
C ILE A 248 7.52 8.63 -3.58
N ASN A 249 8.07 9.37 -4.55
CA ASN A 249 7.50 10.63 -5.03
C ASN A 249 6.08 10.42 -5.60
N GLU A 250 5.89 9.39 -6.42
CA GLU A 250 4.57 9.04 -6.95
C GLU A 250 3.62 8.58 -5.82
N ALA A 251 4.11 7.82 -4.85
CA ALA A 251 3.31 7.36 -3.72
C ALA A 251 2.85 8.51 -2.81
N ILE A 252 3.67 9.54 -2.59
CA ILE A 252 3.28 10.76 -1.87
C ILE A 252 2.16 11.46 -2.63
N GLN A 253 2.34 11.75 -3.92
CA GLN A 253 1.32 12.41 -4.74
C GLN A 253 0.00 11.64 -4.76
N ARG A 254 0.07 10.30 -4.85
CA ARG A 254 -1.10 9.42 -4.76
C ARG A 254 -1.71 9.42 -3.38
N ALA A 255 -0.95 9.42 -2.29
CA ALA A 255 -1.54 9.47 -0.95
C ALA A 255 -2.26 10.81 -0.71
N GLU A 256 -1.66 11.93 -1.09
CA GLU A 256 -2.25 13.28 -0.93
C GLU A 256 -3.52 13.46 -1.77
N ASN A 257 -3.46 13.11 -3.06
CA ASN A 257 -4.55 13.41 -3.99
C ASN A 257 -5.58 12.28 -4.10
N ARG A 258 -5.10 11.03 -3.95
CA ARG A 258 -5.72 9.69 -4.04
C ARG A 258 -6.24 9.06 -2.76
N GLY A 259 -5.63 9.39 -1.62
CA GLY A 259 -5.80 8.68 -0.36
C GLY A 259 -7.24 8.64 0.15
N ILE A 260 -7.60 7.51 0.76
CA ILE A 260 -8.86 7.29 1.46
C ILE A 260 -8.54 6.68 2.83
N VAL A 261 -8.98 7.35 3.89
CA VAL A 261 -8.88 6.86 5.27
C VAL A 261 -10.27 6.50 5.78
N PHE A 262 -10.46 5.25 6.19
CA PHE A 262 -11.68 4.77 6.81
C PHE A 262 -11.50 4.70 8.33
N ILE A 263 -12.23 5.56 9.05
CA ILE A 263 -12.22 5.63 10.52
C ILE A 263 -13.42 4.84 11.04
N ASP A 264 -13.18 3.65 11.55
CA ASP A 264 -14.19 2.80 12.14
C ASP A 264 -14.46 3.18 13.61
N GLU A 265 -15.67 2.88 14.07
CA GLU A 265 -16.14 3.11 15.44
C GLU A 265 -16.07 4.56 15.94
N ILE A 266 -16.27 5.55 15.05
CA ILE A 266 -16.22 6.97 15.44
C ILE A 266 -17.23 7.36 16.53
N ASP A 267 -18.32 6.59 16.64
CA ASP A 267 -19.33 6.77 17.69
C ASP A 267 -18.80 6.49 19.09
N LYS A 268 -17.71 5.72 19.24
CA LYS A 268 -17.10 5.42 20.56
C LYS A 268 -16.42 6.62 21.20
N ILE A 269 -15.97 7.60 20.40
CA ILE A 269 -15.40 8.86 20.89
C ILE A 269 -16.43 9.99 21.00
N ALA A 270 -17.63 9.80 20.46
CA ALA A 270 -18.74 10.76 20.50
C ALA A 270 -19.56 10.71 21.81
N VAL A 271 -19.36 9.67 22.64
CA VAL A 271 -20.15 9.50 23.87
C VAL A 271 -19.78 10.59 24.88
N SER A 272 -20.71 11.51 25.14
CA SER A 272 -20.60 12.47 26.25
C SER A 272 -21.04 11.80 27.55
N SER A 273 -20.18 11.76 28.57
CA SER A 273 -20.60 11.32 29.90
C SER A 273 -21.24 12.51 30.61
N LYS A 274 -22.48 12.36 31.12
CA LYS A 274 -23.12 13.37 31.99
C LYS A 274 -22.51 13.40 33.43
N GLY A 275 -21.31 12.88 33.63
CA GLY A 275 -20.68 12.74 34.94
C GLY A 275 -19.18 13.03 34.91
N SER A 276 -18.64 13.57 36.00
CA SER A 276 -17.26 14.02 36.20
C SER A 276 -16.23 12.87 36.26
N GLY A 277 -16.16 12.04 35.21
CA GLY A 277 -15.19 10.97 34.99
C GLY A 277 -14.33 11.22 33.73
N PRO A 278 -13.49 10.27 33.26
CA PRO A 278 -12.36 10.47 32.33
C PRO A 278 -12.71 10.84 30.87
N ASP A 279 -13.55 11.88 30.67
CA ASP A 279 -14.00 12.41 29.38
C ASP A 279 -12.92 13.18 28.59
N VAL A 280 -11.84 13.58 29.26
CA VAL A 280 -10.74 14.33 28.65
C VAL A 280 -10.08 13.54 27.52
N SER A 281 -9.99 12.21 27.66
CA SER A 281 -9.30 11.37 26.67
C SER A 281 -10.09 11.20 25.37
N ARG A 282 -11.41 10.98 25.41
CA ARG A 282 -12.23 10.79 24.19
C ARG A 282 -12.40 12.08 23.39
N THR A 283 -12.62 13.19 24.08
CA THR A 283 -12.66 14.52 23.44
C THR A 283 -11.27 14.92 22.94
N GLY A 284 -10.21 14.53 23.65
CA GLY A 284 -8.82 14.67 23.21
C GLY A 284 -8.59 14.05 21.84
N VAL A 285 -8.99 12.78 21.65
CA VAL A 285 -8.87 12.09 20.35
C VAL A 285 -9.60 12.82 19.22
N GLN A 286 -10.80 13.35 19.49
CA GLN A 286 -11.53 14.15 18.50
C GLN A 286 -10.74 15.41 18.10
N ARG A 287 -10.04 16.06 19.05
CA ARG A 287 -9.21 17.23 18.77
C ARG A 287 -7.91 16.87 18.07
N ASP A 288 -7.31 15.74 18.43
CA ASP A 288 -6.04 15.27 17.86
C ASP A 288 -6.22 14.82 16.39
N ILE A 289 -7.41 14.34 16.01
CA ILE A 289 -7.70 13.98 14.61
C ILE A 289 -8.12 15.17 13.74
N LEU A 290 -8.51 16.30 14.32
CA LEU A 290 -8.90 17.49 13.55
C LEU A 290 -7.80 17.94 12.59
N PRO A 291 -6.54 18.18 13.01
CA PRO A 291 -5.50 18.68 12.11
C PRO A 291 -5.36 17.85 10.82
N ILE A 292 -5.40 16.52 10.93
CA ILE A 292 -5.27 15.65 9.75
C ILE A 292 -6.50 15.70 8.83
N ILE A 293 -7.69 16.00 9.36
CA ILE A 293 -8.92 16.15 8.58
C ILE A 293 -9.05 17.55 7.97
N GLU A 294 -8.59 18.59 8.68
CA GLU A 294 -8.64 19.97 8.22
C GLU A 294 -7.61 20.28 7.13
N GLY A 295 -6.48 19.56 7.15
CA GLY A 295 -5.34 19.80 6.28
C GLY A 295 -4.13 20.17 7.12
N SER A 296 -3.21 19.23 7.27
CA SER A 296 -1.91 19.44 7.91
C SER A 296 -0.80 18.79 7.10
N THR A 297 0.44 19.18 7.38
CA THR A 297 1.62 18.51 6.85
C THR A 297 2.15 17.55 7.91
N VAL A 298 2.11 16.25 7.63
CA VAL A 298 2.64 15.21 8.52
C VAL A 298 4.05 14.85 8.07
N ALA A 299 5.00 14.84 9.01
CA ALA A 299 6.36 14.38 8.74
C ALA A 299 6.42 12.85 8.69
N THR A 300 7.06 12.31 7.66
CA THR A 300 7.32 10.87 7.52
C THR A 300 8.79 10.62 7.18
N LYS A 301 9.25 9.38 7.33
CA LYS A 301 10.60 8.95 6.92
C LYS A 301 10.83 9.06 5.40
N HIS A 302 9.77 9.20 4.61
CA HIS A 302 9.80 9.31 3.15
C HIS A 302 9.62 10.74 2.64
N GLY A 303 9.45 11.71 3.55
CA GLY A 303 9.16 13.10 3.22
C GLY A 303 7.86 13.61 3.87
N PRO A 304 7.59 14.91 3.78
CA PRO A 304 6.34 15.49 4.25
C PRO A 304 5.16 15.05 3.37
N ILE A 305 3.99 14.87 3.97
CA ILE A 305 2.75 14.57 3.26
C ILE A 305 1.63 15.52 3.71
N LYS A 306 0.93 16.11 2.75
CA LYS A 306 -0.21 17.00 2.98
C LYS A 306 -1.54 16.24 3.04
N THR A 307 -2.40 16.54 4.00
CA THR A 307 -3.66 15.81 4.20
C THR A 307 -4.89 16.49 3.60
N ASP A 308 -4.75 17.70 3.04
CA ASP A 308 -5.82 18.60 2.56
C ASP A 308 -6.83 17.93 1.61
N HIS A 309 -6.39 16.92 0.87
CA HIS A 309 -7.17 16.29 -0.19
C HIS A 309 -7.41 14.79 0.00
N ILE A 310 -7.07 14.27 1.19
CA ILE A 310 -7.40 12.90 1.62
C ILE A 310 -8.89 12.83 1.92
N LEU A 311 -9.57 11.80 1.40
CA LEU A 311 -10.97 11.55 1.71
C LEU A 311 -11.09 10.76 3.01
N PHE A 312 -11.77 11.32 3.99
CA PHE A 312 -12.10 10.62 5.23
C PHE A 312 -13.52 10.05 5.16
N ILE A 313 -13.65 8.76 5.47
CA ILE A 313 -14.93 8.08 5.64
C ILE A 313 -14.97 7.56 7.06
N ALA A 314 -15.78 8.19 7.91
CA ALA A 314 -16.01 7.72 9.26
C ALA A 314 -17.23 6.80 9.29
N ALA A 315 -17.21 5.81 10.17
CA ALA A 315 -18.30 4.86 10.34
C ALA A 315 -18.58 4.63 11.83
N GLY A 316 -19.85 4.44 12.17
CA GLY A 316 -20.26 4.14 13.53
C GLY A 316 -21.64 3.49 13.58
N ALA A 317 -21.92 2.80 14.68
CA ALA A 317 -23.25 2.25 14.91
C ALA A 317 -24.22 3.31 15.46
N PHE A 318 -23.70 4.24 16.25
CA PHE A 318 -24.47 5.35 16.84
C PHE A 318 -25.68 4.88 17.65
N HIS A 319 -25.53 3.76 18.38
CA HIS A 319 -26.57 3.24 19.28
C HIS A 319 -26.71 4.05 20.57
N ILE A 320 -25.58 4.53 21.10
CA ILE A 320 -25.49 5.23 22.40
C ILE A 320 -25.08 6.70 22.28
N ALA A 321 -24.67 7.12 21.08
CA ALA A 321 -24.29 8.48 20.74
C ALA A 321 -24.92 8.83 19.39
N LYS A 322 -25.08 10.12 19.13
CA LYS A 322 -25.53 10.66 17.85
C LYS A 322 -24.36 11.37 17.16
N PRO A 323 -24.37 11.52 15.82
CA PRO A 323 -23.38 12.34 15.13
C PRO A 323 -23.31 13.79 15.65
N SER A 324 -24.42 14.30 16.24
CA SER A 324 -24.48 15.61 16.89
C SER A 324 -23.66 15.71 18.18
N ASP A 325 -23.24 14.58 18.75
CA ASP A 325 -22.48 14.52 20.00
C ASP A 325 -20.96 14.61 19.75
N LEU A 326 -20.53 14.56 18.49
CA LEU A 326 -19.16 14.94 18.08
C LEU A 326 -18.94 16.44 18.28
N ILE A 327 -17.69 16.86 18.46
CA ILE A 327 -17.36 18.28 18.57
C ILE A 327 -17.79 19.06 17.30
N PRO A 328 -18.27 20.30 17.43
CA PRO A 328 -18.79 21.08 16.30
C PRO A 328 -17.83 21.19 15.11
N GLU A 329 -16.54 21.34 15.38
CA GLU A 329 -15.47 21.43 14.38
C GLU A 329 -15.43 20.17 13.52
N LEU A 330 -15.48 18.99 14.15
CA LEU A 330 -15.46 17.71 13.46
C LEU A 330 -16.74 17.49 12.65
N GLN A 331 -17.90 17.88 13.20
CA GLN A 331 -19.17 17.83 12.46
C GLN A 331 -19.13 18.66 11.17
N GLY A 332 -18.51 19.85 11.21
CA GLY A 332 -18.35 20.72 10.05
C GLY A 332 -17.49 20.09 8.93
N ARG A 333 -16.56 19.19 9.31
CA ARG A 333 -15.68 18.48 8.35
C ARG A 333 -16.30 17.23 7.74
N PHE A 334 -17.44 16.76 8.24
CA PHE A 334 -18.18 15.62 7.69
C PHE A 334 -19.58 16.05 7.17
N PRO A 335 -19.65 16.74 6.02
CA PRO A 335 -20.90 17.27 5.49
C PRO A 335 -21.85 16.20 4.94
N ILE A 336 -21.33 15.05 4.50
CA ILE A 336 -22.15 13.96 3.96
C ILE A 336 -22.45 12.98 5.09
N ARG A 337 -23.73 12.82 5.42
CA ARG A 337 -24.21 11.85 6.40
C ARG A 337 -25.12 10.86 5.69
N VAL A 338 -24.84 9.57 5.83
CA VAL A 338 -25.62 8.52 5.18
C VAL A 338 -25.92 7.38 6.14
N GLU A 339 -27.18 6.97 6.15
CA GLU A 339 -27.66 5.86 6.96
C GLU A 339 -27.70 4.58 6.12
N LEU A 340 -27.16 3.50 6.67
CA LEU A 340 -27.22 2.16 6.12
C LEU A 340 -28.29 1.37 6.86
N LYS A 341 -29.14 0.71 6.07
CA LYS A 341 -30.29 -0.04 6.56
C LYS A 341 -29.86 -1.39 7.11
N HIS A 342 -30.63 -1.92 8.06
CA HIS A 342 -30.52 -3.32 8.47
C HIS A 342 -30.71 -4.24 7.26
N LEU A 343 -29.97 -5.36 7.23
CA LEU A 343 -30.14 -6.38 6.20
C LEU A 343 -31.32 -7.26 6.56
N GLU A 344 -32.21 -7.47 5.59
CA GLU A 344 -33.34 -8.37 5.72
C GLU A 344 -32.98 -9.79 5.27
N LYS A 345 -33.88 -10.75 5.54
CA LYS A 345 -33.70 -12.16 5.15
C LYS A 345 -33.42 -12.31 3.66
N ASP A 346 -34.09 -11.53 2.83
CA ASP A 346 -33.89 -11.59 1.38
C ASP A 346 -32.55 -10.97 0.97
N ASP A 347 -32.08 -9.91 1.63
CA ASP A 347 -30.73 -9.38 1.40
C ASP A 347 -29.66 -10.42 1.72
N LEU A 348 -29.81 -11.16 2.82
CA LEU A 348 -28.88 -12.24 3.18
C LEU A 348 -28.84 -13.35 2.12
N LYS A 349 -29.99 -13.74 1.55
CA LYS A 349 -30.03 -14.70 0.43
C LYS A 349 -29.30 -14.18 -0.80
N ARG A 350 -29.47 -12.89 -1.10
CA ARG A 350 -28.82 -12.22 -2.25
C ARG A 350 -27.31 -12.12 -2.04
N ILE A 351 -26.85 -11.80 -0.84
CA ILE A 351 -25.42 -11.73 -0.47
C ILE A 351 -24.70 -13.06 -0.73
N LEU A 352 -25.40 -14.19 -0.58
CA LEU A 352 -24.83 -15.53 -0.84
C LEU A 352 -24.74 -15.89 -2.33
N LYS A 353 -25.36 -15.13 -3.25
CA LYS A 353 -25.51 -15.52 -4.66
C LYS A 353 -25.06 -14.47 -5.68
N GLU A 354 -25.27 -13.20 -5.37
CA GLU A 354 -25.11 -12.09 -6.33
C GLU A 354 -23.70 -11.48 -6.35
N PRO A 355 -23.04 -11.20 -5.20
CA PRO A 355 -21.72 -10.58 -5.22
C PRO A 355 -20.69 -11.45 -5.95
N LYS A 356 -19.83 -10.86 -6.79
CA LYS A 356 -18.78 -11.60 -7.52
C LYS A 356 -17.83 -12.44 -6.64
N ASN A 357 -17.77 -12.14 -5.36
CA ASN A 357 -16.92 -12.83 -4.38
C ASN A 357 -17.72 -13.83 -3.52
N SER A 358 -18.99 -14.09 -3.82
CA SER A 358 -19.75 -15.15 -3.15
C SER A 358 -19.19 -16.52 -3.55
N LEU A 359 -18.98 -17.39 -2.56
CA LEU A 359 -18.47 -18.75 -2.72
C LEU A 359 -19.36 -19.62 -3.59
#